data_AF-A0A2G1ZVK3-F1
#
_entry.id   AF-A0A2G1ZVK3-F1
#
_cell.length_a   1.000
_cell.length_b   1.000
_cell.length_c   1.000
_cell.angle_alpha   90.00
_cell.angle_beta   90.00
_cell.angle_gamma   90.00
#
_symmetry.space_group_name_H-M   'P 1'
#
loop_
_entity.id
_entity.type
_entity.pdbx_description
1 polymer ?
#
loop_
_entity_poly.entity_id
_entity_poly.type
_entity_poly.pdbx_seq_one_letter_code
_entity_poly.pdbx_strand_id
1 'polypeptide(L)'
;ADMPKLTGQINALLEEHNLIPSDIHLILDYHSISPEMESVLRAAVPAQLAALPHVSSWKSLTIAASTAPENLTGVSQNSVAEYDRTEWMLYAWLHNRRGTLVRMPQYGDYAVAHPEILEIDPRIMRMSPNIRYTGQLIWVIAKGEAYKRKKDIKKSIPGSVQYPRLCTAIIQHQEWAGAQFSWGDTYIEDCSQGNGGPGNATTWRGVGTNHHLTLVVGQLASLPSP
;
A
#
# COMPACT_ATOMS: atom_id res chain seq x y z
N ALA A 1 -24.79 -0.65 -3.55
CA ALA A 1 -25.59 -0.44 -2.32
C ALA A 1 -26.78 0.45 -2.67
N ASP A 2 -27.90 0.29 -1.98
CA ASP A 2 -29.07 1.16 -2.13
C ASP A 2 -28.78 2.53 -1.47
N MET A 3 -28.50 3.56 -2.28
CA MET A 3 -28.04 4.87 -1.79
C MET A 3 -29.04 5.57 -0.85
N PRO A 4 -30.36 5.57 -1.11
CA PRO A 4 -31.37 6.02 -0.14
C PRO A 4 -31.24 5.37 1.25
N LYS A 5 -30.97 4.07 1.29
CA LYS A 5 -30.79 3.34 2.56
C LYS A 5 -29.55 3.82 3.30
N LEU A 6 -28.43 4.01 2.59
CA LEU A 6 -27.18 4.51 3.18
C LEU A 6 -27.35 5.92 3.77
N THR A 7 -28.02 6.82 3.05
CA THR A 7 -28.31 8.18 3.54
C THR A 7 -29.14 8.15 4.82
N GLY A 8 -30.19 7.33 4.87
CA GLY A 8 -31.00 7.17 6.08
C GLY A 8 -30.19 6.64 7.27
N GLN A 9 -29.31 5.65 7.03
CA GLN A 9 -28.44 5.08 8.06
C GLN A 9 -27.43 6.09 8.60
N ILE A 10 -26.80 6.88 7.73
CA ILE A 10 -25.86 7.92 8.14
C ILE A 10 -26.57 9.00 8.97
N ASN A 11 -27.72 9.49 8.51
CA ASN A 11 -28.47 10.51 9.26
C ASN A 11 -28.93 10.00 10.63
N ALA A 12 -29.43 8.77 10.70
CA ALA A 12 -29.82 8.16 11.98
C ALA A 12 -28.63 8.07 12.96
N LEU A 13 -27.44 7.69 12.48
CA LEU A 13 -26.23 7.62 13.30
C LEU A 13 -25.78 9.00 13.79
N LEU A 14 -25.87 10.03 12.94
CA LEU A 14 -25.56 11.41 13.31
C LEU A 14 -26.52 11.92 14.38
N GLU A 15 -27.82 11.66 14.23
CA GLU A 15 -28.87 12.05 15.18
C GLU A 15 -28.72 11.32 16.52
N GLU A 16 -28.53 10.00 16.51
CA GLU A 16 -28.36 9.17 17.71
C GLU A 16 -27.22 9.67 18.60
N HIS A 17 -26.13 10.12 18.00
CA HIS A 17 -24.95 10.58 18.71
C HIS A 17 -24.80 12.11 18.79
N ASN A 18 -25.79 12.88 18.35
CA ASN A 18 -25.75 14.35 18.27
C ASN A 18 -24.48 14.87 17.57
N LEU A 19 -24.08 14.22 16.48
CA LEU A 19 -22.89 14.56 15.73
C LEU A 19 -23.22 15.49 14.56
N ILE A 20 -22.34 16.44 14.30
CA ILE A 20 -22.44 17.36 13.17
C ILE A 20 -21.43 16.92 12.10
N PRO A 21 -21.82 16.78 10.82
CA PRO A 21 -20.91 16.36 9.75
C PRO A 21 -19.58 17.14 9.70
N SER A 22 -19.61 18.44 9.99
CA SER A 22 -18.42 19.31 10.00
C SER A 22 -17.39 19.01 11.07
N ASP A 23 -17.72 18.17 12.05
CA ASP A 23 -16.80 17.70 13.08
C ASP A 23 -16.24 16.29 12.79
N ILE A 24 -16.75 15.63 11.75
CA ILE A 24 -16.44 14.24 11.42
C ILE A 24 -15.44 14.14 10.27
N HIS A 25 -14.41 13.33 10.47
CA HIS A 25 -13.52 12.85 9.42
C HIS A 25 -14.10 11.57 8.81
N LEU A 26 -14.48 11.62 7.53
CA LEU A 26 -15.04 10.47 6.83
C LEU A 26 -13.97 9.77 5.97
N ILE A 27 -13.86 8.46 6.12
CA ILE A 27 -12.98 7.60 5.33
C ILE A 27 -13.85 6.63 4.51
N LEU A 28 -13.68 6.67 3.19
CA LEU A 28 -14.25 5.69 2.26
C LEU A 28 -13.19 4.63 1.98
N ASP A 29 -13.34 3.49 2.63
CA ASP A 29 -12.38 2.40 2.57
C ASP A 29 -12.77 1.38 1.49
N TYR A 30 -11.99 1.34 0.42
CA TYR A 30 -12.12 0.35 -0.66
C TYR A 30 -11.33 -0.93 -0.38
N HIS A 31 -10.69 -1.03 0.80
CA HIS A 31 -9.90 -2.18 1.23
C HIS A 31 -8.83 -2.54 0.19
N SER A 32 -8.77 -3.80 -0.22
CA SER A 32 -7.89 -4.28 -1.29
C SER A 32 -8.58 -4.15 -2.65
N ILE A 33 -7.90 -3.53 -3.60
CA ILE A 33 -8.32 -3.42 -5.00
C ILE A 33 -7.30 -4.11 -5.90
N SER A 34 -7.74 -4.59 -7.06
CA SER A 34 -6.86 -5.20 -8.05
C SER A 34 -6.67 -4.31 -9.27
N PRO A 35 -5.57 -4.48 -10.04
CA PRO A 35 -5.33 -3.70 -11.25
C PRO A 35 -6.47 -3.75 -12.28
N GLU A 36 -7.16 -4.88 -12.38
CA GLU A 36 -8.28 -5.08 -13.31
C GLU A 36 -9.50 -4.20 -12.97
N MET A 37 -9.59 -3.69 -11.74
CA MET A 37 -10.70 -2.85 -11.28
C MET A 37 -10.55 -1.38 -11.70
N GLU A 38 -9.42 -0.96 -12.26
CA GLU A 38 -9.11 0.46 -12.49
C GLU A 38 -10.21 1.20 -13.27
N SER A 39 -10.66 0.64 -14.39
CA SER A 39 -11.70 1.24 -15.23
C SER A 39 -13.03 1.39 -14.48
N VAL A 40 -13.40 0.35 -13.73
CA VAL A 40 -14.64 0.34 -12.92
C VAL A 40 -14.56 1.38 -11.81
N LEU A 41 -13.41 1.48 -11.13
CA LEU A 41 -13.20 2.44 -10.04
C LEU A 41 -13.21 3.89 -10.55
N ARG A 42 -12.59 4.16 -11.70
CA ARG A 42 -12.61 5.50 -12.33
C ARG A 42 -14.03 5.96 -12.66
N ALA A 43 -14.96 5.04 -12.94
CA ALA A 43 -16.38 5.36 -13.12
C ALA A 43 -17.15 5.44 -11.80
N ALA A 44 -16.91 4.49 -10.89
CA ALA A 44 -17.70 4.34 -9.67
C ALA A 44 -17.38 5.38 -8.59
N VAL A 45 -16.09 5.71 -8.37
CA VAL A 45 -15.69 6.60 -7.28
C VAL A 45 -16.29 8.01 -7.42
N PRO A 46 -16.22 8.69 -8.59
CA PRO A 46 -16.88 10.00 -8.75
C PRO A 46 -18.39 9.96 -8.50
N ALA A 47 -19.07 8.90 -8.97
CA ALA A 47 -20.50 8.73 -8.77
C ALA A 47 -20.85 8.51 -7.28
N GLN A 48 -20.04 7.72 -6.57
CA GLN A 48 -20.19 7.49 -5.14
C GLN A 48 -19.95 8.76 -4.33
N LEU A 49 -18.93 9.56 -4.67
CA LEU A 49 -18.68 10.86 -4.05
C LEU A 49 -19.86 11.81 -4.26
N ALA A 50 -20.43 11.86 -5.47
CA ALA A 50 -21.57 12.71 -5.79
C ALA A 50 -22.85 12.29 -5.04
N ALA A 51 -23.02 10.99 -4.77
CA ALA A 51 -24.19 10.46 -4.10
C ALA A 51 -24.04 10.39 -2.56
N LEU A 52 -22.85 10.71 -2.03
CA LEU A 52 -22.56 10.66 -0.61
C LEU A 52 -23.29 11.79 0.15
N PRO A 53 -24.08 11.49 1.18
CA PRO A 53 -24.75 12.51 1.98
C PRO A 53 -23.72 13.41 2.66
N HIS A 54 -24.04 14.70 2.78
CA HIS A 54 -23.19 15.70 3.42
C HIS A 54 -21.77 15.80 2.84
N VAL A 55 -21.55 15.39 1.58
CA VAL A 55 -20.22 15.33 0.95
C VAL A 55 -19.41 16.61 1.13
N SER A 56 -20.04 17.78 1.02
CA SER A 56 -19.39 19.09 1.17
C SER A 56 -19.21 19.54 2.63
N SER A 57 -19.87 18.85 3.58
CA SER A 57 -19.90 19.25 4.99
C SER A 57 -18.95 18.45 5.87
N TRP A 58 -18.51 17.24 5.48
CA TRP A 58 -17.55 16.47 6.29
C TRP A 58 -16.29 17.29 6.60
N LYS A 59 -15.75 17.20 7.83
CA LYS A 59 -14.51 17.89 8.21
C LYS A 59 -13.37 17.54 7.27
N SER A 60 -13.19 16.25 7.01
CA SER A 60 -12.39 15.76 5.89
C SER A 60 -13.05 14.55 5.24
N LEU A 61 -12.66 14.29 4.00
CA LEU A 61 -13.12 13.16 3.20
C LEU A 61 -11.90 12.50 2.60
N THR A 62 -11.65 11.23 2.93
CA THR A 62 -10.49 10.45 2.48
C THR A 62 -10.97 9.22 1.72
N ILE A 63 -10.30 8.86 0.63
CA ILE A 63 -10.42 7.53 0.03
C ILE A 63 -9.21 6.70 0.45
N ALA A 64 -9.44 5.48 0.94
CA ALA A 64 -8.38 4.56 1.33
C ALA A 64 -8.47 3.28 0.49
N ALA A 65 -7.35 2.82 -0.06
CA ALA A 65 -7.28 1.58 -0.81
C ALA A 65 -5.85 1.02 -0.79
N SER A 66 -5.68 -0.24 -1.15
CA SER A 66 -4.38 -0.88 -1.32
C SER A 66 -4.39 -1.84 -2.50
N THR A 67 -3.32 -1.84 -3.29
CA THR A 67 -3.00 -2.93 -4.23
C THR A 67 -1.83 -3.78 -3.75
N ALA A 68 -1.32 -3.51 -2.54
CA ALA A 68 -0.18 -4.26 -2.01
C ALA A 68 -0.56 -5.75 -1.95
N PRO A 69 0.24 -6.67 -2.50
CA PRO A 69 -0.19 -8.05 -2.68
C PRO A 69 -0.52 -8.73 -1.34
N GLU A 70 -1.68 -9.39 -1.29
CA GLU A 70 -2.17 -10.16 -0.14
C GLU A 70 -1.13 -11.20 0.29
N ASN A 71 -0.68 -11.99 -0.68
CA ASN A 71 0.34 -12.99 -0.49
C ASN A 71 1.32 -13.01 -1.68
N LEU A 72 2.46 -13.66 -1.48
CA LEU A 72 3.52 -13.73 -2.49
C LEU A 72 3.62 -15.13 -3.10
N THR A 73 2.48 -15.85 -3.21
CA THR A 73 2.46 -17.24 -3.73
C THR A 73 2.70 -17.26 -5.24
N GLY A 74 2.21 -16.25 -5.97
CA GLY A 74 2.43 -16.10 -7.41
C GLY A 74 3.81 -15.54 -7.80
N VAL A 75 4.62 -15.12 -6.83
CA VAL A 75 5.97 -14.58 -7.09
C VAL A 75 6.98 -15.73 -7.05
N SER A 76 7.75 -15.88 -8.13
CA SER A 76 8.82 -16.86 -8.22
C SER A 76 9.90 -16.66 -7.15
N GLN A 77 10.62 -17.73 -6.82
CA GLN A 77 11.73 -17.63 -5.89
C GLN A 77 12.95 -17.00 -6.57
N ASN A 78 13.69 -16.18 -5.83
CA ASN A 78 14.87 -15.46 -6.32
C ASN A 78 14.56 -14.58 -7.55
N SER A 79 13.41 -13.91 -7.53
CA SER A 79 12.97 -13.01 -8.60
C SER A 79 12.49 -11.67 -8.06
N VAL A 80 12.39 -10.70 -8.96
CA VAL A 80 11.70 -9.44 -8.76
C VAL A 80 10.38 -9.50 -9.54
N ALA A 81 9.28 -9.10 -8.92
CA ALA A 81 7.98 -8.97 -9.55
C ALA A 81 7.47 -7.53 -9.42
N GLU A 82 6.71 -7.10 -10.42
CA GLU A 82 6.12 -5.76 -10.47
C GLU A 82 4.58 -5.86 -10.44
N TYR A 83 3.93 -4.92 -9.77
CA TYR A 83 2.47 -4.81 -9.72
C TYR A 83 2.07 -3.35 -9.79
N ASP A 84 1.00 -3.01 -10.50
CA ASP A 84 0.55 -1.61 -10.57
C ASP A 84 0.06 -1.09 -9.21
N ARG A 85 0.38 0.17 -8.90
CA ARG A 85 -0.16 0.93 -7.78
C ARG A 85 -1.49 1.56 -8.17
N THR A 86 -2.48 0.73 -8.48
CA THR A 86 -3.79 1.17 -8.98
C THR A 86 -4.49 2.15 -8.04
N GLU A 87 -4.28 2.04 -6.72
CA GLU A 87 -4.78 2.99 -5.74
C GLU A 87 -4.19 4.39 -5.95
N TRP A 88 -2.88 4.47 -6.20
CA TRP A 88 -2.19 5.73 -6.47
C TRP A 88 -2.57 6.29 -7.84
N MET A 89 -2.62 5.43 -8.87
CA MET A 89 -3.02 5.81 -10.22
C MET A 89 -4.46 6.33 -10.26
N LEU A 90 -5.38 5.71 -9.52
CA LEU A 90 -6.76 6.18 -9.35
C LEU A 90 -6.79 7.56 -8.68
N TYR A 91 -6.04 7.75 -7.60
CA TYR A 91 -5.97 9.04 -6.90
C TYR A 91 -5.41 10.15 -7.79
N ALA A 92 -4.30 9.91 -8.49
CA ALA A 92 -3.72 10.85 -9.45
C ALA A 92 -4.71 11.19 -10.58
N TRP A 93 -5.45 10.19 -11.07
CA TRP A 93 -6.50 10.39 -12.08
C TRP A 93 -7.65 11.27 -11.58
N LEU A 94 -8.10 11.05 -10.33
CA LEU A 94 -9.12 11.88 -9.66
C LEU A 94 -8.61 13.31 -9.48
N HIS A 95 -7.36 13.48 -9.03
CA HIS A 95 -6.74 14.78 -8.82
C HIS A 95 -6.65 15.61 -10.10
N ASN A 96 -6.31 14.97 -11.22
CA ASN A 96 -6.29 15.63 -12.54
C ASN A 96 -7.68 16.04 -13.03
N ARG A 97 -8.75 15.46 -12.45
CA ARG A 97 -10.15 15.78 -12.73
C ARG A 97 -10.85 16.46 -11.56
N ARG A 98 -10.10 17.00 -10.59
CA ARG A 98 -10.66 17.60 -9.37
C ARG A 98 -11.73 18.67 -9.64
N GLY A 99 -11.63 19.41 -10.75
CA GLY A 99 -12.63 20.41 -11.17
C GLY A 99 -13.99 19.84 -11.61
N THR A 100 -14.08 18.53 -11.88
CA THR A 100 -15.34 17.83 -12.19
C THR A 100 -15.92 17.07 -11.00
N LEU A 101 -15.21 17.02 -9.87
CA LEU A 101 -15.66 16.32 -8.68
C LEU A 101 -16.45 17.29 -7.79
N VAL A 102 -17.50 16.78 -7.13
CA VAL A 102 -18.26 17.55 -6.12
C VAL A 102 -17.37 18.00 -4.95
N ARG A 103 -16.36 17.18 -4.63
CA ARG A 103 -15.31 17.43 -3.65
C ARG A 103 -14.15 16.50 -3.95
N MET A 104 -12.93 17.01 -3.96
CA MET A 104 -11.73 16.17 -4.07
C MET A 104 -11.48 15.50 -2.70
N PRO A 105 -11.45 14.15 -2.62
CA PRO A 105 -11.05 13.47 -1.41
C PRO A 105 -9.54 13.57 -1.18
N GLN A 106 -9.10 13.37 0.06
CA GLN A 106 -7.71 13.13 0.43
C GLN A 106 -7.31 11.69 0.09
N TYR A 107 -6.00 11.47 -0.05
CA TYR A 107 -5.43 10.13 -0.25
C TYR A 107 -5.20 9.43 1.08
N GLY A 108 -5.52 8.13 1.12
CA GLY A 108 -5.09 7.20 2.15
C GLY A 108 -4.77 5.84 1.53
N ASP A 109 -3.88 5.09 2.18
CA ASP A 109 -3.54 3.73 1.81
C ASP A 109 -3.12 2.91 3.05
N TYR A 110 -2.61 1.70 2.81
CA TYR A 110 -2.17 0.75 3.84
C TYR A 110 -0.65 0.60 3.89
N ALA A 111 0.09 1.60 3.42
CA ALA A 111 1.52 1.52 3.20
C ALA A 111 1.92 0.23 2.45
N VAL A 112 2.89 -0.53 2.97
CA VAL A 112 3.39 -1.76 2.33
C VAL A 112 2.66 -3.04 2.77
N ALA A 113 1.57 -2.91 3.53
CA ALA A 113 0.77 -4.01 4.04
C ALA A 113 -0.49 -4.23 3.19
N HIS A 114 -0.95 -5.49 3.15
CA HIS A 114 -2.28 -5.77 2.66
C HIS A 114 -3.29 -5.50 3.79
N PRO A 115 -4.48 -4.93 3.50
CA PRO A 115 -5.50 -4.63 4.51
C PRO A 115 -6.00 -5.85 5.29
N GLU A 116 -6.09 -7.00 4.62
CA GLU A 116 -6.48 -8.26 5.26
C GLU A 116 -5.33 -8.83 6.11
N ILE A 117 -5.60 -9.07 7.39
CA ILE A 117 -4.68 -9.78 8.28
C ILE A 117 -4.94 -11.27 8.10
N LEU A 118 -4.09 -11.92 7.31
CA LEU A 118 -4.12 -13.36 7.15
C LEU A 118 -3.64 -14.07 8.43
N GLU A 119 -4.57 -14.57 9.23
CA GLU A 119 -4.28 -15.52 10.32
C GLU A 119 -3.92 -16.90 9.76
N ILE A 120 -2.68 -17.06 9.29
CA ILE A 120 -2.19 -18.33 8.77
C ILE A 120 -1.44 -19.09 9.86
N ASP A 121 -1.78 -20.38 10.03
CA ASP A 121 -1.02 -21.28 10.90
C ASP A 121 0.46 -21.32 10.46
N PRO A 122 1.41 -20.85 11.30
CA PRO A 122 2.83 -20.82 10.97
C PRO A 122 3.44 -22.22 10.77
N ARG A 123 2.71 -23.31 11.11
CA ARG A 123 3.10 -24.69 10.82
C ARG A 123 2.91 -25.05 9.35
N ILE A 124 1.99 -24.37 8.66
CA ILE A 124 1.58 -24.66 7.28
C ILE A 124 2.28 -23.72 6.30
N MET A 125 2.44 -22.44 6.66
CA MET A 125 3.05 -21.44 5.79
C MET A 125 4.58 -21.51 5.78
N ARG A 126 5.17 -21.50 4.59
CA ARG A 126 6.61 -21.27 4.44
C ARG A 126 6.86 -19.80 4.20
N MET A 127 7.46 -19.13 5.17
CA MET A 127 7.90 -17.76 4.99
C MET A 127 9.10 -17.71 4.01
N SER A 128 9.09 -16.71 3.14
CA SER A 128 10.22 -16.36 2.29
C SER A 128 10.73 -14.97 2.69
N PRO A 129 12.05 -14.75 2.75
CA PRO A 129 12.60 -13.40 2.72
C PRO A 129 12.01 -12.63 1.54
N ASN A 130 11.52 -11.43 1.79
CA ASN A 130 11.02 -10.55 0.74
C ASN A 130 11.23 -9.09 1.14
N ILE A 131 11.41 -8.25 0.14
CA ILE A 131 11.43 -6.79 0.24
C ILE A 131 10.25 -6.29 -0.58
N ARG A 132 9.39 -5.49 0.04
CA ARG A 132 8.31 -4.77 -0.64
C ARG A 132 8.74 -3.32 -0.78
N TYR A 133 8.99 -2.91 -2.01
CA TYR A 133 9.50 -1.60 -2.34
C TYR A 133 8.46 -0.86 -3.20
N THR A 134 8.29 0.44 -2.97
CA THR A 134 7.27 1.23 -3.65
C THR A 134 7.94 2.05 -4.75
N GLY A 135 7.55 1.84 -6.00
CA GLY A 135 7.93 2.70 -7.11
C GLY A 135 6.90 3.81 -7.36
N GLN A 136 7.15 4.62 -8.38
CA GLN A 136 6.31 5.76 -8.74
C GLN A 136 4.87 5.33 -9.05
N LEU A 137 4.72 4.31 -9.89
CA LEU A 137 3.42 3.78 -10.33
C LEU A 137 3.27 2.28 -10.07
N ILE A 138 4.30 1.62 -9.54
CA ILE A 138 4.34 0.17 -9.36
C ILE A 138 4.88 -0.22 -7.99
N TRP A 139 4.52 -1.40 -7.51
CA TRP A 139 5.20 -2.12 -6.46
C TRP A 139 6.33 -2.94 -7.05
N VAL A 140 7.47 -2.99 -6.36
CA VAL A 140 8.61 -3.84 -6.71
C VAL A 140 8.82 -4.83 -5.57
N ILE A 141 8.62 -6.12 -5.85
CA ILE A 141 8.69 -7.19 -4.86
C ILE A 141 9.89 -8.09 -5.16
N ALA A 142 10.97 -7.94 -4.39
CA ALA A 142 12.08 -8.88 -4.44
C ALA A 142 11.81 -10.04 -3.47
N LYS A 143 11.79 -11.28 -3.96
CA LYS A 143 11.47 -12.47 -3.17
C LYS A 143 12.59 -13.50 -3.21
N GLY A 144 13.01 -13.97 -2.04
CA GLY A 144 13.99 -15.05 -1.87
C GLY A 144 13.38 -16.46 -1.84
N GLU A 145 14.23 -17.44 -1.63
CA GLU A 145 13.86 -18.83 -1.41
C GLU A 145 13.12 -19.01 -0.07
N ALA A 146 11.99 -19.71 -0.11
CA ALA A 146 11.21 -20.04 1.08
C ALA A 146 12.01 -20.92 2.06
N TYR A 147 11.93 -20.62 3.35
CA TYR A 147 12.52 -21.46 4.37
C TYR A 147 11.93 -22.87 4.33
N LYS A 148 12.78 -23.89 4.51
CA LYS A 148 12.35 -25.29 4.56
C LYS A 148 11.59 -25.54 5.87
N ARG A 149 10.78 -26.60 5.89
CA ARG A 149 10.02 -27.01 7.10
C ARG A 149 10.96 -27.48 8.21
N LYS A 150 10.46 -27.53 9.45
CA LYS A 150 11.23 -27.91 10.67
C LYS A 150 12.22 -29.07 10.47
N LYS A 151 11.80 -30.17 9.82
CA LYS A 151 12.66 -31.34 9.59
C LYS A 151 13.92 -31.06 8.74
N ASP A 152 13.88 -30.02 7.91
CA ASP A 152 14.93 -29.63 6.97
C ASP A 152 15.38 -28.18 7.17
N ILE A 153 15.00 -27.51 8.28
CA ILE A 153 15.24 -26.06 8.47
C ILE A 153 16.72 -25.69 8.36
N LYS A 154 17.62 -26.59 8.81
CA LYS A 154 19.08 -26.45 8.72
C LYS A 154 19.61 -26.40 7.29
N LYS A 155 18.83 -26.87 6.30
CA LYS A 155 19.15 -26.79 4.87
C LYS A 155 18.62 -25.51 4.22
N SER A 156 17.93 -24.65 4.96
CA SER A 156 17.43 -23.38 4.42
C SER A 156 18.57 -22.40 4.27
N ILE A 157 18.54 -21.62 3.20
CA ILE A 157 19.46 -20.49 3.05
C ILE A 157 19.05 -19.42 4.08
N PRO A 158 19.94 -19.02 5.00
CA PRO A 158 19.60 -18.06 6.04
C PRO A 158 19.34 -16.67 5.45
N GLY A 159 18.53 -15.86 6.14
CA GLY A 159 18.24 -14.48 5.74
C GLY A 159 19.50 -13.64 5.52
N SER A 160 20.56 -13.85 6.32
CA SER A 160 21.88 -13.21 6.16
C SER A 160 22.53 -13.41 4.79
N VAL A 161 22.17 -14.46 4.06
CA VAL A 161 22.68 -14.74 2.71
C VAL A 161 21.66 -14.33 1.63
N GLN A 162 20.37 -14.32 1.97
CA GLN A 162 19.33 -13.96 1.02
C GLN A 162 19.14 -12.44 0.89
N TYR A 163 19.05 -11.71 2.00
CA TYR A 163 18.73 -10.28 1.98
C TYR A 163 19.73 -9.40 1.24
N PRO A 164 21.07 -9.58 1.35
CA PRO A 164 22.01 -8.80 0.54
C PRO A 164 21.72 -8.91 -0.96
N ARG A 165 21.40 -10.11 -1.45
CA ARG A 165 21.04 -10.33 -2.87
C ARG A 165 19.71 -9.69 -3.24
N LEU A 166 18.71 -9.73 -2.36
CA LEU A 166 17.43 -9.06 -2.60
C LEU A 166 17.62 -7.53 -2.63
N CYS A 167 18.45 -6.98 -1.75
CA CYS A 167 18.80 -5.56 -1.75
C CYS A 167 19.53 -5.16 -3.03
N THR A 168 20.51 -5.94 -3.48
CA THR A 168 21.18 -5.70 -4.77
C THR A 168 20.17 -5.70 -5.93
N ALA A 169 19.19 -6.60 -5.92
CA ALA A 169 18.15 -6.64 -6.95
C ALA A 169 17.26 -5.38 -6.93
N ILE A 170 16.94 -4.83 -5.75
CA ILE A 170 16.23 -3.56 -5.63
C ILE A 170 17.08 -2.40 -6.14
N ILE A 171 18.37 -2.31 -5.76
CA ILE A 171 19.28 -1.23 -6.17
C ILE A 171 19.49 -1.21 -7.69
N GLN A 172 19.49 -2.39 -8.34
CA GLN A 172 19.61 -2.52 -9.79
C GLN A 172 18.28 -2.23 -10.52
N HIS A 173 17.17 -2.10 -9.80
CA HIS A 173 15.88 -1.81 -10.38
C HIS A 173 15.74 -0.33 -10.76
N GLN A 174 15.03 -0.04 -11.85
CA GLN A 174 14.83 1.34 -12.33
C GLN A 174 14.09 2.25 -11.34
N GLU A 175 13.29 1.67 -10.46
CA GLU A 175 12.53 2.39 -9.41
C GLU A 175 13.38 2.71 -8.17
N TRP A 176 14.65 2.29 -8.11
CA TRP A 176 15.51 2.60 -6.98
C TRP A 176 15.68 4.11 -6.81
N ALA A 177 15.32 4.62 -5.64
CA ALA A 177 15.29 6.05 -5.37
C ALA A 177 16.65 6.60 -4.91
N GLY A 178 17.60 5.71 -4.61
CA GLY A 178 18.90 6.06 -4.07
C GLY A 178 18.94 6.02 -2.54
N ALA A 179 20.10 5.70 -1.98
CA ALA A 179 20.26 5.45 -0.55
C ALA A 179 19.95 6.65 0.36
N GLN A 180 20.07 7.87 -0.17
CA GLN A 180 19.76 9.10 0.55
C GLN A 180 18.27 9.48 0.52
N PHE A 181 17.43 8.70 -0.18
CA PHE A 181 16.00 9.00 -0.31
C PHE A 181 15.27 8.87 1.03
N SER A 182 15.50 7.79 1.77
CA SER A 182 14.92 7.56 3.09
C SER A 182 15.84 6.70 3.98
N TRP A 183 15.49 6.58 5.26
CA TRP A 183 16.18 5.66 6.17
C TRP A 183 16.08 4.20 5.68
N GLY A 184 14.93 3.81 5.11
CA GLY A 184 14.74 2.49 4.53
C GLY A 184 15.68 2.24 3.35
N ASP A 185 15.95 3.26 2.54
CA ASP A 185 16.85 3.15 1.39
C ASP A 185 18.32 3.04 1.83
N THR A 186 18.73 3.79 2.84
CA THR A 186 20.05 3.62 3.46
C THR A 186 20.22 2.18 3.97
N TYR A 187 19.21 1.63 4.64
CA TYR A 187 19.24 0.24 5.12
C TYR A 187 19.37 -0.78 3.99
N ILE A 188 18.67 -0.57 2.86
CA ILE A 188 18.77 -1.44 1.68
C ILE A 188 20.18 -1.39 1.10
N GLU A 189 20.78 -0.20 0.97
CA GLU A 189 22.16 -0.06 0.47
C GLU A 189 23.17 -0.75 1.39
N ASP A 190 23.12 -0.48 2.70
CA ASP A 190 24.00 -1.12 3.69
C ASP A 190 23.89 -2.65 3.64
N CYS A 191 22.65 -3.16 3.67
CA CYS A 191 22.41 -4.60 3.62
C CYS A 191 22.93 -5.23 2.32
N SER A 192 22.88 -4.52 1.18
CA SER A 192 23.41 -5.02 -0.10
C SER A 192 24.94 -5.21 -0.07
N GLN A 193 25.63 -4.41 0.73
CA GLN A 193 27.09 -4.46 0.91
C GLN A 193 27.52 -5.43 2.03
N GLY A 194 26.55 -6.06 2.71
CA GLY A 194 26.81 -6.88 3.89
C GLY A 194 27.09 -6.06 5.15
N ASN A 195 26.81 -4.75 5.14
CA ASN A 195 26.87 -3.89 6.30
C ASN A 195 25.54 -4.00 7.08
N GLY A 196 25.63 -3.98 8.41
CA GLY A 196 24.46 -4.23 9.26
C GLY A 196 24.01 -5.70 9.25
N GLY A 197 23.07 -6.04 10.12
CA GLY A 197 22.48 -7.38 10.17
C GLY A 197 21.40 -7.58 9.10
N PRO A 198 20.98 -8.82 8.78
CA PRO A 198 19.91 -9.07 7.82
C PRO A 198 18.53 -8.57 8.25
N GLY A 199 18.40 -8.00 9.45
CA GLY A 199 17.13 -7.66 10.05
C GLY A 199 16.25 -8.90 10.30
N ASN A 200 15.03 -8.64 10.75
CA ASN A 200 13.96 -9.63 10.85
C ASN A 200 12.73 -9.14 10.07
N ALA A 201 11.63 -9.91 10.09
CA ALA A 201 10.42 -9.54 9.37
C ALA A 201 9.88 -8.14 9.75
N THR A 202 9.98 -7.77 11.04
CA THR A 202 9.60 -6.43 11.53
C THR A 202 10.53 -5.36 10.97
N THR A 203 11.83 -5.60 10.90
CA THR A 203 12.79 -4.69 10.27
C THR A 203 12.41 -4.39 8.83
N TRP A 204 12.15 -5.42 8.02
CA TRP A 204 11.82 -5.23 6.61
C TRP A 204 10.44 -4.60 6.37
N ARG A 205 9.49 -4.78 7.29
CA ARG A 205 8.26 -3.98 7.30
C ARG A 205 8.55 -2.52 7.56
N GLY A 206 9.37 -2.21 8.57
CA GLY A 206 9.78 -0.84 8.87
C GLY A 206 10.51 -0.16 7.71
N VAL A 207 11.46 -0.87 7.08
CA VAL A 207 12.21 -0.39 5.91
C VAL A 207 11.26 -0.02 4.76
N GLY A 208 10.37 -0.94 4.38
CA GLY A 208 9.40 -0.70 3.31
C GLY A 208 8.44 0.44 3.66
N THR A 209 7.88 0.47 4.87
CA THR A 209 6.97 1.54 5.31
C THR A 209 7.65 2.91 5.31
N ASN A 210 8.90 3.01 5.77
CA ASN A 210 9.63 4.28 5.79
C ASN A 210 9.87 4.84 4.37
N HIS A 211 10.35 3.99 3.47
CA HIS A 211 10.52 4.35 2.07
C HIS A 211 9.19 4.79 1.45
N HIS A 212 8.15 3.97 1.63
CA HIS A 212 6.82 4.21 1.09
C HIS A 212 6.23 5.56 1.54
N LEU A 213 6.28 5.85 2.85
CA LEU A 213 5.78 7.12 3.38
C LEU A 213 6.55 8.32 2.80
N THR A 214 7.87 8.19 2.68
CA THR A 214 8.72 9.24 2.07
C THR A 214 8.31 9.50 0.63
N LEU A 215 8.09 8.44 -0.15
CA LEU A 215 7.64 8.52 -1.53
C LEU A 215 6.25 9.15 -1.63
N VAL A 216 5.25 8.61 -0.93
CA VAL A 216 3.86 9.07 -1.04
C VAL A 216 3.72 10.52 -0.60
N VAL A 217 4.37 10.94 0.48
CA VAL A 217 4.37 12.34 0.91
C VAL A 217 4.98 13.24 -0.17
N GLY A 218 6.11 12.83 -0.76
CA GLY A 218 6.73 13.56 -1.87
C GLY A 218 5.85 13.64 -3.10
N GLN A 219 5.17 12.54 -3.45
CA GLN A 219 4.25 12.48 -4.57
C GLN A 219 3.04 13.39 -4.36
N LEU A 220 2.42 13.36 -3.17
CA LEU A 220 1.31 14.24 -2.80
C LEU A 220 1.71 15.72 -2.84
N ALA A 221 2.90 16.05 -2.34
CA ALA A 221 3.42 17.42 -2.38
C ALA A 221 3.74 17.91 -3.80
N SER A 222 3.98 16.99 -4.74
CA SER A 222 4.34 17.30 -6.12
C SER A 222 3.14 17.31 -7.07
N LEU A 223 1.93 17.01 -6.59
CA LEU A 223 0.74 17.07 -7.43
C LEU A 223 0.47 18.51 -7.90
N PRO A 224 0.08 18.72 -9.17
CA PRO A 224 -0.20 20.05 -9.68
C PRO A 224 -1.25 20.77 -8.82
N SER A 225 -0.95 22.01 -8.45
CA SER A 225 -1.92 22.88 -7.79
C SER A 225 -3.12 23.15 -8.72
N PRO A 226 -4.30 23.47 -8.15
CA PRO A 226 -5.49 23.94 -8.85
C PRO A 226 -5.21 24.80 -10.07
#